data_AF-A0A1F9VC56-F1
#
_entry.id   AF-A0A1F9VC56-F1
#
_cell.length_a   1.000
_cell.length_b   1.000
_cell.length_c   1.000
_cell.angle_alpha   90.00
_cell.angle_beta   90.00
_cell.angle_gamma   90.00
#
_symmetry.space_group_name_H-M   'P 1'
#
loop_
_entity.id
_entity.type
_entity.pdbx_description
1 polymer ?
#
loop_
_entity_poly.entity_id
_entity_poly.type
_entity_poly.pdbx_seq_one_letter_code
_entity_poly.pdbx_strand_id
1 'polypeptide(L)'
;MKMNSRKSQRKDRRIRLLDHDTSATLSNPNLVFETFMECLEEGDSESAREVLAASLRHLNKAQLEKRYHIPRRTAYNLLNKKVMPSLELVAKVCMAIRQESVRK
;
A
#
# COMPACT_ATOMS: atom_id res chain seq x y z
N MET A 1 -58.87 23.67 -13.48
CA MET A 1 -58.10 22.40 -13.55
C MET A 1 -56.68 22.68 -14.04
N LYS A 2 -55.66 22.61 -13.18
CA LYS A 2 -54.25 22.44 -13.60
C LYS A 2 -53.53 21.59 -12.55
N MET A 3 -52.80 20.59 -13.05
CA MET A 3 -52.40 19.36 -12.38
C MET A 3 -51.20 19.57 -11.42
N ASN A 4 -51.26 18.97 -10.23
CA ASN A 4 -50.12 18.81 -9.32
C ASN A 4 -49.18 17.71 -9.84
N SER A 5 -47.97 18.07 -10.25
CA SER A 5 -46.92 17.11 -10.58
C SER A 5 -46.20 16.64 -9.32
N ARG A 6 -46.36 15.35 -9.00
CA ARG A 6 -45.65 14.64 -7.94
C ARG A 6 -44.16 14.58 -8.26
N LYS A 7 -43.32 15.33 -7.54
CA LYS A 7 -41.86 15.20 -7.61
C LYS A 7 -41.45 13.90 -6.91
N SER A 8 -41.11 12.90 -7.72
CA SER A 8 -40.49 11.64 -7.29
C SER A 8 -39.12 11.94 -6.65
N GLN A 9 -39.01 11.77 -5.34
CA GLN A 9 -37.74 11.83 -4.62
C GLN A 9 -36.95 10.54 -4.93
N ARG A 10 -36.02 10.61 -5.89
CA ARG A 10 -35.02 9.56 -6.11
C ARG A 10 -34.05 9.57 -4.92
N LYS A 11 -34.20 8.58 -4.05
CA LYS A 11 -33.35 8.35 -2.87
C LYS A 11 -31.98 7.86 -3.35
N ASP A 12 -31.03 8.79 -3.39
CA ASP A 12 -29.62 8.54 -3.70
C ASP A 12 -29.04 7.60 -2.62
N ARG A 13 -28.91 6.32 -2.94
CA ARG A 13 -28.29 5.33 -2.04
C ARG A 13 -26.79 5.57 -2.09
N ARG A 14 -26.30 6.52 -1.30
CA ARG A 14 -24.86 6.71 -1.05
C ARG A 14 -24.32 5.38 -0.52
N ILE A 15 -23.62 4.65 -1.39
CA ILE A 15 -22.81 3.49 -1.03
C ILE A 15 -21.82 4.03 0.00
N ARG A 16 -22.00 3.65 1.27
CA ARG A 16 -21.01 3.95 2.31
C ARG A 16 -19.83 3.05 2.00
N LEU A 17 -18.85 3.59 1.27
CA LEU A 17 -17.53 2.99 1.22
C LEU A 17 -17.10 2.84 2.68
N LEU A 18 -16.91 1.61 3.13
CA LEU A 18 -16.31 1.37 4.42
C LEU A 18 -14.88 1.90 4.32
N ASP A 19 -14.55 2.92 5.11
CA ASP A 19 -13.18 3.37 5.30
C ASP A 19 -12.44 2.23 5.99
N HIS A 20 -11.89 1.32 5.19
CA HIS A 20 -11.03 0.25 5.67
C HIS A 20 -9.62 0.82 5.78
N ASP A 21 -9.27 1.35 6.97
CA ASP A 21 -7.93 1.85 7.23
C ASP A 21 -6.93 0.69 7.34
N THR A 22 -6.29 0.34 6.23
CA THR A 22 -5.20 -0.65 6.19
C THR A 22 -3.89 -0.12 6.77
N SER A 23 -3.83 1.15 7.18
CA SER A 23 -2.61 1.75 7.72
C SER A 23 -2.15 1.09 9.00
N ALA A 24 -3.08 0.57 9.83
CA ALA A 24 -2.74 -0.16 11.04
C ALA A 24 -2.04 -1.50 10.72
N THR A 25 -2.54 -2.25 9.74
CA THR A 25 -2.01 -3.57 9.37
C THR A 25 -0.69 -3.46 8.61
N LEU A 26 -0.61 -2.53 7.65
CA LEU A 26 0.58 -2.32 6.82
C LEU A 26 1.68 -1.49 7.50
N SER A 27 1.42 -0.97 8.70
CA SER A 27 2.45 -0.36 9.56
C SER A 27 3.09 -1.34 10.53
N ASN A 28 2.54 -2.56 10.67
CA ASN A 28 3.16 -3.61 11.47
C ASN A 28 4.25 -4.31 10.66
N PRO A 29 5.53 -4.04 10.91
CA PRO A 29 6.62 -4.56 10.09
C PRO A 29 6.80 -6.08 10.25
N ASN A 30 6.36 -6.68 11.37
CA ASN A 30 6.45 -8.12 11.59
C ASN A 30 5.49 -8.85 10.67
N LEU A 31 4.22 -8.42 10.66
CA LEU A 31 3.20 -8.99 9.79
C LEU A 31 3.60 -8.85 8.31
N VAL A 32 4.12 -7.70 7.90
CA VAL A 32 4.61 -7.49 6.53
C VAL A 32 5.72 -8.49 6.16
N PHE A 33 6.64 -8.80 7.08
CA PHE A 33 7.76 -9.70 6.77
C PHE A 33 7.36 -11.17 6.83
N GLU A 34 6.47 -11.54 7.73
CA GLU A 34 5.89 -12.87 7.80
C GLU A 34 5.14 -13.20 6.51
N THR A 35 4.18 -12.35 6.10
CA THR A 35 3.46 -12.53 4.84
C THR A 35 4.38 -12.49 3.62
N PHE A 36 5.41 -11.63 3.63
CA PHE A 36 6.40 -11.61 2.54
C PHE A 36 7.15 -12.93 2.42
N MET A 37 7.57 -13.53 3.54
CA MET A 37 8.26 -14.81 3.56
C MET A 37 7.36 -15.96 3.13
N GLU A 38 6.11 -16.00 3.61
CA GLU A 38 5.11 -16.97 3.18
C GLU A 38 4.94 -16.97 1.66
N CYS A 39 4.80 -15.79 1.04
CA CYS A 39 4.71 -15.68 -0.42
C CYS A 39 5.96 -16.25 -1.12
N LEU A 40 7.16 -16.07 -0.56
CA LEU A 40 8.39 -16.62 -1.15
C LEU A 40 8.45 -18.15 -1.02
N GLU A 41 8.03 -18.70 0.11
CA GLU A 41 7.98 -20.15 0.36
C GLU A 41 6.98 -20.85 -0.56
N GLU A 42 5.86 -20.19 -0.88
CA GLU A 42 4.86 -20.67 -1.84
C GLU A 42 5.28 -20.46 -3.31
N GLY A 43 6.40 -19.79 -3.56
CA GLY A 43 6.86 -19.44 -4.91
C GLY A 43 6.08 -18.30 -5.57
N ASP A 44 5.22 -17.60 -4.83
CA ASP A 44 4.41 -16.47 -5.29
C ASP A 44 5.20 -15.15 -5.20
N SER A 45 6.13 -14.99 -6.15
CA SER A 45 6.93 -13.77 -6.28
C SER A 45 6.10 -12.52 -6.60
N GLU A 46 4.92 -12.67 -7.20
CA GLU A 46 4.05 -11.53 -7.48
C GLU A 46 3.44 -10.99 -6.19
N SER A 47 2.83 -11.84 -5.37
CA SER A 47 2.27 -11.48 -4.07
C SER A 47 3.35 -10.96 -3.12
N ALA A 48 4.55 -11.57 -3.11
CA ALA A 48 5.68 -11.08 -2.31
C ALA A 48 6.01 -9.61 -2.66
N ARG A 49 6.05 -9.28 -3.95
CA ARG A 49 6.24 -7.90 -4.40
C ARG A 49 5.07 -7.00 -4.00
N GLU A 50 3.83 -7.49 -4.05
CA GLU A 50 2.65 -6.72 -3.63
C GLU A 50 2.70 -6.32 -2.16
N VAL A 51 3.13 -7.24 -1.29
CA VAL A 51 3.31 -6.99 0.15
C VAL A 51 4.33 -5.86 0.37
N LEU A 52 5.48 -5.91 -0.31
CA LEU A 52 6.48 -4.84 -0.26
C LEU A 52 5.95 -3.51 -0.82
N ALA A 53 5.23 -3.54 -1.95
CA ALA A 53 4.64 -2.34 -2.52
C ALA A 53 3.59 -1.73 -1.58
N ALA A 54 2.73 -2.55 -0.98
CA ALA A 54 1.71 -2.11 -0.04
C ALA A 54 2.30 -1.43 1.19
N SER A 55 3.34 -2.02 1.80
CA SER A 55 4.01 -1.42 2.96
C SER A 55 4.68 -0.08 2.63
N LEU A 56 5.21 0.09 1.42
CA LEU A 56 5.74 1.38 0.95
C LEU A 56 4.67 2.47 0.75
N ARG A 57 3.39 2.12 0.58
CA ARG A 57 2.32 3.13 0.39
C ARG A 57 2.19 4.04 1.60
N HIS A 58 2.46 3.54 2.80
CA HIS A 58 2.35 4.29 4.05
C HIS A 58 3.60 5.09 4.40
N LEU A 59 4.71 4.91 3.67
CA LEU A 59 5.96 5.62 3.92
C LEU A 59 6.05 6.94 3.14
N ASN A 60 6.76 7.92 3.70
CA ASN A 60 7.04 9.18 3.01
C ASN A 60 8.15 8.99 1.97
N LYS A 61 7.80 9.16 0.69
CA LYS A 61 8.70 8.88 -0.45
C LYS A 61 9.88 9.86 -0.53
N ALA A 62 9.75 11.07 0.03
CA ALA A 62 10.86 12.01 0.15
C ALA A 62 11.91 11.52 1.18
N GLN A 63 11.44 10.90 2.27
CA GLN A 63 12.30 10.34 3.29
C GLN A 63 12.98 9.05 2.81
N LEU A 64 12.30 8.26 1.97
CA LEU A 64 12.87 7.06 1.35
C LEU A 64 14.19 7.33 0.61
N GLU A 65 14.20 8.38 -0.20
CA GLU A 65 15.37 8.79 -0.96
C GLU A 65 16.49 9.34 -0.06
N LYS A 66 16.15 10.24 0.86
CA LYS A 66 17.13 10.91 1.73
C LYS A 66 17.82 9.97 2.73
N ARG A 67 17.11 8.96 3.25
CA ARG A 67 17.59 8.12 4.35
C ARG A 67 18.01 6.72 3.93
N TYR A 68 17.34 6.16 2.94
CA TYR A 68 17.55 4.77 2.54
C TYR A 68 18.10 4.66 1.11
N HIS A 69 18.40 5.80 0.47
CA HIS A 69 18.91 5.87 -0.90
C HIS A 69 18.05 5.08 -1.90
N ILE A 70 16.73 5.10 -1.69
CA ILE A 70 15.76 4.53 -2.62
C ILE A 70 15.21 5.68 -3.47
N PRO A 71 15.60 5.81 -4.76
CA PRO A 71 15.10 6.88 -5.60
C PRO A 71 13.57 6.85 -5.68
N ARG A 72 12.94 8.03 -5.69
CA ARG A 72 11.47 8.14 -5.79
C ARG A 72 10.92 7.34 -6.96
N ARG A 73 11.54 7.44 -8.14
CA ARG A 73 11.15 6.68 -9.34
C ARG A 73 11.15 5.17 -9.09
N THR A 74 12.15 4.66 -8.38
CA THR A 74 12.26 3.24 -8.03
C THR A 74 11.12 2.81 -7.10
N ALA A 75 10.82 3.61 -6.07
CA ALA A 75 9.67 3.37 -5.21
C ALA A 75 8.35 3.38 -6.00
N TYR A 76 8.16 4.33 -6.92
CA TYR A 76 6.97 4.37 -7.78
C TYR A 76 6.89 3.20 -8.77
N ASN A 77 8.01 2.71 -9.29
CA ASN A 77 8.02 1.55 -10.18
C ASN A 77 7.58 0.29 -9.43
N LEU A 78 8.02 0.14 -8.18
CA LEU A 78 7.60 -0.96 -7.29
C LEU A 78 6.10 -0.85 -6.96
N LEU A 79 5.63 0.35 -6.60
CA LEU A 79 4.21 0.62 -6.31
C LEU A 79 3.27 0.32 -7.49
N ASN A 80 3.72 0.66 -8.70
CA ASN A 80 2.96 0.46 -9.93
C ASN A 80 3.16 -0.92 -10.55
N LYS A 81 3.81 -1.85 -9.84
CA LYS A 81 4.05 -3.21 -10.32
C LYS A 81 4.79 -3.25 -11.68
N LYS A 82 5.59 -2.23 -12.00
CA LYS A 82 6.29 -2.11 -13.29
C LYS A 82 7.59 -2.91 -13.36
N VAL A 83 8.17 -3.23 -12.21
CA VAL A 83 9.50 -3.85 -12.10
C VAL A 83 9.47 -4.87 -10.96
N MET A 84 10.19 -5.98 -11.14
CA MET A 84 10.54 -6.88 -10.04
C MET A 84 11.74 -6.31 -9.28
N PRO A 85 11.64 -6.13 -7.95
CA PRO A 85 12.73 -5.54 -7.18
C PRO A 85 13.94 -6.48 -7.17
N SER A 86 15.15 -5.91 -7.32
CA SER A 86 16.38 -6.67 -7.04
C SER A 86 16.48 -7.00 -5.55
N LEU A 87 17.28 -8.00 -5.20
CA LEU A 87 17.52 -8.36 -3.80
C LEU A 87 18.06 -7.16 -2.98
N GLU A 88 18.91 -6.33 -3.60
CA GLU A 88 19.39 -5.08 -2.99
C GLU A 88 18.24 -4.11 -2.66
N LEU A 89 17.30 -3.92 -3.60
CA LEU A 89 16.14 -3.07 -3.38
C LEU A 89 15.22 -3.64 -2.29
N VAL A 90 15.01 -4.96 -2.27
CA VAL A 90 14.25 -5.65 -1.21
C VAL A 90 14.88 -5.37 0.15
N ALA A 91 16.19 -5.56 0.30
CA ALA A 91 16.89 -5.30 1.57
C ALA A 91 16.74 -3.85 2.05
N LYS A 92 16.89 -2.87 1.14
CA LYS A 92 16.69 -1.44 1.46
C LYS A 92 15.26 -1.15 1.89
N VAL A 93 14.27 -1.74 1.21
CA VAL A 93 12.84 -1.57 1.53
C VAL A 93 12.51 -2.18 2.90
N CYS A 94 12.97 -3.39 3.20
CA CYS A 94 12.80 -4.02 4.50
C CYS A 94 13.43 -3.18 5.62
N MET A 95 14.64 -2.67 5.41
CA MET A 95 15.29 -1.77 6.37
C MET A 95 14.46 -0.49 6.60
N ALA A 96 13.94 0.12 5.53
CA ALA A 96 13.10 1.31 5.62
C ALA A 96 11.79 1.05 6.40
N ILE A 97 11.11 -0.06 6.12
CA ILE A 97 9.88 -0.46 6.82
C ILE A 97 10.13 -0.59 8.32
N ARG A 98 11.20 -1.31 8.70
CA ARG A 98 11.58 -1.56 10.09
C ARG A 98 11.94 -0.28 10.85
N GLN A 99 12.67 0.63 10.23
CA GLN A 99 13.11 1.85 10.89
C GLN A 99 12.01 2.90 10.99
N GLU A 100 11.14 3.02 9.98
CA GLU A 100 10.01 3.96 10.02
C GLU A 100 8.88 3.49 10.94
N SER A 101 8.72 2.18 11.18
CA SER A 101 7.74 1.67 12.15
C SER A 101 8.09 1.98 13.60
N VAL A 102 9.38 2.09 13.94
CA VAL A 102 9.85 2.43 15.31
C VAL A 102 9.75 3.93 15.60
N ARG A 103 9.66 4.76 14.56
CA ARG A 103 9.65 6.24 14.68
C ARG A 103 8.25 6.85 14.82
N LYS A 104 7.20 6.07 14.64
CA LYS A 104 5.80 6.50 14.84
C LYS A 104 5.43 6.42 16.31
#